data_AF-A7RW07-F1
#
_entry.id   AF-A7RW07-F1
#
_cell.length_a   1.000
_cell.length_b   1.000
_cell.length_c   1.000
_cell.angle_alpha   90.00
_cell.angle_beta   90.00
_cell.angle_gamma   90.00
#
_symmetry.space_group_name_H-M   'P 1'
#
loop_
_entity.id
_entity.type
_entity.pdbx_description
1 polymer ?
#
loop_
_entity_poly.entity_id
_entity_poly.type
_entity_poly.pdbx_seq_one_letter_code
_entity_poly.pdbx_strand_id
1 'polypeptide(L)'
;MSPRRLFFVLLGLAAFFLLIFTSSTGHLQFRKHSPSKVKEHSVFQRFETLLDEANTRKRQVNQAKGENPVFTTRLPTTTEPPPTIPSVPSDNSGFGLTYIDVGNVVNANIERPIQGGFCSIPFRYGDMCPQSYTDIGGYCEWGRDKKSFACPDIRMNARLDHRQGQLVTTRMLRIFDLIARKHKLRYWLESGTMLGAARHKGNIPWDTDIDISMPLKDYVIFFNKAAQELPKDIFFQNSESDPALRPANYRSKRHQIIGMYKRPYNPRLRDRHSCYKYCIKHGCGWHDGMMIDIFVKDGDLSNAGIFPLKEIEFEGFIFPVPSTWNKMLEKSYGKNYMKVPKNEKDRRPVDFPDPLMSCDAIKLKKEQESRAFEY
;
A
#
# COMPACT_ATOMS: atom_id res chain seq x y z
N MET A 1 3.35 48.52 56.73
CA MET A 1 4.22 47.44 57.27
C MET A 1 5.32 47.17 56.27
N SER A 2 6.56 46.87 56.69
CA SER A 2 7.75 46.95 55.83
C SER A 2 8.00 45.69 54.96
N PRO A 3 8.80 45.79 53.87
CA PRO A 3 8.94 44.71 52.88
C PRO A 3 9.67 43.43 53.35
N ARG A 4 10.11 43.36 54.61
CA ARG A 4 10.92 42.25 55.13
C ARG A 4 10.13 41.00 55.56
N ARG A 5 8.78 41.01 55.47
CA ARG A 5 7.93 39.85 55.84
C ARG A 5 7.42 39.02 54.66
N LEU A 6 7.59 39.46 53.41
CA LEU A 6 7.17 38.66 52.25
C LEU A 6 8.25 37.67 51.78
N PHE A 7 9.52 37.94 52.07
CA PHE A 7 10.66 37.13 51.61
C PHE A 7 10.79 35.78 52.34
N PHE A 8 10.32 35.67 53.58
CA PHE A 8 10.42 34.44 54.39
C PHE A 8 9.29 33.43 54.15
N VAL A 9 8.19 33.83 53.49
CA VAL A 9 7.08 32.90 53.15
C VAL A 9 7.37 32.14 51.85
N LEU A 10 8.16 32.72 50.93
CA LEU A 10 8.50 32.10 49.65
C LEU A 10 9.62 31.07 49.71
N LEU A 11 10.56 31.15 50.68
CA LEU A 11 11.57 30.10 50.87
C LEU A 11 11.03 28.84 51.58
N GLY A 12 9.94 28.93 52.35
CA GLY A 12 9.37 27.79 53.07
C GLY A 12 8.71 26.74 52.18
N LEU A 13 8.17 27.14 51.03
CA LEU A 13 7.46 26.24 50.11
C LEU A 13 8.38 25.51 49.11
N ALA A 14 9.58 26.03 48.87
CA ALA A 14 10.56 25.39 47.98
C ALA A 14 11.24 24.16 48.63
N ALA A 15 11.36 24.14 49.97
CA ALA A 15 12.01 23.04 50.69
C ALA A 15 11.13 21.77 50.83
N PHE A 16 9.81 21.90 50.70
CA PHE A 16 8.89 20.76 50.89
C PHE A 16 8.70 19.90 49.62
N PHE A 17 9.05 20.42 48.44
CA PHE A 17 9.01 19.68 47.17
C PHE A 17 10.31 18.93 46.85
N LEU A 18 11.42 19.20 47.56
CA LEU A 18 12.72 18.58 47.30
C LEU A 18 12.97 17.29 48.12
N LEU A 19 12.00 16.86 48.94
CA LEU A 19 12.14 15.77 49.92
C LEU A 19 11.24 14.54 49.64
N ILE A 20 10.65 14.44 48.45
CA ILE A 20 9.83 13.28 48.00
C ILE A 20 10.56 12.47 46.90
N PHE A 21 11.83 12.77 46.60
CA PHE A 21 12.62 12.07 45.56
C PHE A 21 13.94 11.43 46.03
N THR A 22 13.98 10.91 47.27
CA THR A 22 15.08 10.06 47.75
C THR A 22 14.62 8.92 48.66
N SER A 23 14.05 7.85 48.09
CA SER A 23 14.31 6.45 48.49
C SER A 23 13.42 5.45 47.75
N SER A 24 14.05 4.50 47.06
CA SER A 24 13.59 3.12 46.78
C SER A 24 14.24 2.64 45.49
N THR A 25 15.19 1.73 45.66
CA THR A 25 15.96 1.05 44.62
C THR A 25 15.09 0.36 43.57
N GLY A 26 15.38 0.61 42.29
CA GLY A 26 14.80 -0.11 41.17
C GLY A 26 15.70 -0.03 39.93
N HIS A 27 16.66 -0.95 39.82
CA HIS A 27 17.58 -1.02 38.68
C HIS A 27 16.85 -1.52 37.42
N LEU A 28 16.08 -0.65 36.76
CA LEU A 28 15.62 -0.92 35.39
C LEU A 28 16.78 -0.68 34.42
N GLN A 29 17.51 -1.76 34.10
CA GLN A 29 18.32 -1.79 32.90
C GLN A 29 17.41 -1.53 31.69
N PHE A 30 17.56 -0.37 31.04
CA PHE A 30 17.03 -0.16 29.70
C PHE A 30 17.75 -1.09 28.73
N ARG A 31 17.22 -2.31 28.59
CA ARG A 31 17.66 -3.31 27.63
C ARG A 31 17.37 -2.77 26.23
N LYS A 32 18.37 -2.10 25.63
CA LYS A 32 18.39 -1.68 24.22
C LYS A 32 17.84 -2.83 23.38
N HIS A 33 16.60 -2.71 22.92
CA HIS A 33 16.04 -3.65 21.98
C HIS A 33 16.74 -3.38 20.65
N SER A 34 17.65 -4.29 20.29
CA SER A 34 18.13 -4.43 18.93
C SER A 34 16.91 -4.47 17.99
N PRO A 35 16.90 -3.72 16.87
CA PRO A 35 15.78 -3.76 15.95
C PRO A 35 15.57 -5.20 15.49
N SER A 36 14.45 -5.80 15.89
CA SER A 36 14.20 -7.20 15.57
C SER A 36 14.15 -7.33 14.05
N LYS A 37 15.06 -8.13 13.49
CA LYS A 37 14.96 -8.63 12.11
C LYS A 37 13.73 -9.54 12.03
N VAL A 38 12.54 -8.94 11.93
CA VAL A 38 11.29 -9.66 11.67
C VAL A 38 11.43 -10.28 10.29
N LYS A 39 11.71 -11.58 10.25
CA LYS A 39 11.77 -12.33 9.00
C LYS A 39 10.36 -12.38 8.43
N GLU A 40 10.16 -11.70 7.31
CA GLU A 40 8.96 -11.72 6.45
C GLU A 40 8.46 -13.15 6.18
N HIS A 41 9.39 -14.11 6.14
CA HIS A 41 9.12 -15.56 6.09
C HIS A 41 8.23 -16.11 7.22
N SER A 42 8.15 -15.51 8.42
CA SER A 42 7.39 -16.10 9.54
C SER A 42 5.88 -16.05 9.35
N VAL A 43 5.38 -15.07 8.58
CA VAL A 43 3.95 -14.97 8.21
C VAL A 43 3.58 -16.11 7.27
N PHE A 44 4.40 -16.38 6.27
CA PHE A 44 4.21 -17.49 5.32
C PHE A 44 4.42 -18.87 5.97
N GLN A 45 5.41 -19.03 6.85
CA GLN A 45 5.65 -20.27 7.58
C GLN A 45 4.46 -20.69 8.44
N ARG A 46 3.80 -19.74 9.11
CA ARG A 46 2.62 -20.03 9.95
C ARG A 46 1.44 -20.57 9.13
N PHE A 47 1.34 -20.21 7.86
CA PHE A 47 0.31 -20.72 6.95
C PHE A 47 0.61 -22.16 6.49
N GLU A 48 1.87 -22.47 6.15
CA GLU A 48 2.30 -23.85 5.87
C GLU A 48 2.03 -24.77 7.07
N THR A 49 2.33 -24.32 8.30
CA THR A 49 2.00 -25.11 9.51
C THR A 49 0.49 -25.36 9.65
N LEU A 50 -0.36 -24.37 9.39
CA LEU A 50 -1.82 -24.55 9.47
C LEU A 50 -2.37 -25.46 8.35
N LEU A 51 -1.77 -25.42 7.15
CA LEU A 51 -2.09 -26.35 6.06
C LEU A 51 -1.64 -27.78 6.39
N ASP A 52 -0.44 -27.96 6.92
CA ASP A 52 0.06 -29.28 7.33
C ASP A 52 -0.71 -29.84 8.52
N GLU A 53 -1.12 -29.01 9.49
CA GLU A 53 -2.04 -29.44 10.55
C GLU A 53 -3.40 -29.89 9.99
N ALA A 54 -3.98 -29.15 9.04
CA ALA A 54 -5.25 -29.50 8.41
C ALA A 54 -5.13 -30.81 7.59
N ASN A 55 -4.04 -30.97 6.83
CA ASN A 55 -3.76 -32.16 6.04
C ASN A 55 -3.43 -33.38 6.92
N THR A 56 -2.72 -33.18 8.03
CA THR A 56 -2.39 -34.23 9.01
C THR A 56 -3.65 -34.73 9.72
N ARG A 57 -4.53 -33.83 10.17
CA ARG A 57 -5.86 -34.21 10.70
C ARG A 57 -6.67 -34.99 9.67
N LYS A 58 -6.65 -34.57 8.39
CA LYS A 58 -7.35 -35.27 7.31
C LYS A 58 -6.78 -36.67 7.03
N ARG A 59 -5.46 -36.85 7.12
CA ARG A 59 -4.79 -38.17 7.02
C ARG A 59 -5.12 -39.07 8.20
N GLN A 60 -5.07 -38.55 9.44
CA GLN A 60 -5.43 -39.31 10.64
C GLN A 60 -6.90 -39.76 10.63
N VAL A 61 -7.83 -38.91 10.16
CA VAL A 61 -9.25 -39.27 10.01
C VAL A 61 -9.46 -40.37 8.94
N ASN A 62 -8.68 -40.37 7.86
CA ASN A 62 -8.77 -41.39 6.82
C ASN A 62 -8.08 -42.71 7.20
N GLN A 63 -7.05 -42.68 8.06
CA GLN A 63 -6.35 -43.87 8.52
C GLN A 63 -7.08 -44.59 9.67
N ALA A 64 -8.05 -43.92 10.31
CA ALA A 64 -8.85 -44.45 11.42
C ALA A 64 -10.19 -45.10 11.00
N LYS A 65 -10.41 -45.39 9.70
CA LYS A 65 -11.66 -45.98 9.19
C LYS A 65 -11.44 -47.19 8.27
N GLY A 66 -11.11 -48.32 8.89
CA GLY A 66 -11.59 -49.63 8.47
C GLY A 66 -12.80 -50.03 9.35
N GLU A 67 -13.72 -50.85 8.84
CA GLU A 67 -14.93 -51.32 9.53
C GLU A 67 -14.64 -52.47 10.52
N ASN A 68 -15.43 -52.82 11.55
CA ASN A 68 -16.68 -52.34 12.22
C ASN A 68 -16.72 -53.04 13.63
N PRO A 69 -17.78 -53.04 14.48
CA PRO A 69 -19.02 -52.25 14.57
C PRO A 69 -19.35 -51.61 15.95
N VAL A 70 -20.34 -50.70 15.94
CA VAL A 70 -21.37 -50.39 16.97
C VAL A 70 -20.98 -50.29 18.46
N PHE A 71 -21.12 -49.08 19.03
CA PHE A 71 -22.01 -48.85 20.20
C PHE A 71 -22.56 -47.41 20.22
N THR A 72 -23.77 -47.22 20.74
CA THR A 72 -24.54 -45.96 20.62
C THR A 72 -24.59 -45.15 21.92
N THR A 73 -24.27 -43.85 21.85
CA THR A 73 -24.85 -42.83 22.73
C THR A 73 -25.06 -41.52 21.96
N ARG A 74 -26.17 -40.81 22.23
CA ARG A 74 -26.61 -39.64 21.46
C ARG A 74 -25.97 -38.35 21.97
N LEU A 75 -25.54 -37.50 21.04
CA LEU A 75 -25.37 -36.05 21.21
C LEU A 75 -26.17 -35.34 20.10
N PRO A 76 -26.61 -34.08 20.31
CA PRO A 76 -27.75 -33.52 19.60
C PRO A 76 -27.49 -33.29 18.10
N THR A 77 -28.52 -33.56 17.31
CA THR A 77 -28.56 -33.29 15.87
C THR A 77 -28.66 -31.79 15.60
N THR A 78 -27.53 -31.14 15.32
CA THR A 78 -27.49 -29.91 14.53
C THR A 78 -27.20 -30.29 13.08
N THR A 79 -28.25 -30.34 12.25
CA THR A 79 -28.17 -30.69 10.83
C THR A 79 -27.72 -29.51 9.98
N GLU A 80 -26.46 -29.11 10.07
CA GLU A 80 -25.79 -28.36 9.00
C GLU A 80 -24.37 -28.91 8.79
N PRO A 81 -23.97 -29.25 7.55
CA PRO A 81 -22.59 -29.57 7.27
C PRO A 81 -21.71 -28.33 7.48
N PRO A 82 -20.45 -28.48 7.96
CA PRO A 82 -19.52 -27.35 8.01
C PRO A 82 -19.39 -26.78 6.59
N PRO A 83 -19.42 -25.43 6.43
CA PRO A 83 -19.50 -24.82 5.11
C PRO A 83 -18.30 -25.26 4.26
N THR A 84 -18.59 -25.96 3.17
CA THR A 84 -17.60 -26.31 2.17
C THR A 84 -16.97 -25.02 1.65
N ILE A 85 -15.72 -24.76 2.03
CA ILE A 85 -14.92 -23.69 1.44
C ILE A 85 -14.89 -23.97 -0.07
N PRO A 86 -15.50 -23.11 -0.92
CA PRO A 86 -15.55 -23.40 -2.34
C PRO A 86 -14.14 -23.45 -2.91
N SER A 87 -13.80 -24.55 -3.58
CA SER A 87 -12.59 -24.60 -4.39
C SER A 87 -12.69 -23.52 -5.46
N VAL A 88 -11.85 -22.49 -5.36
CA VAL A 88 -11.79 -21.41 -6.35
C VAL A 88 -11.40 -22.03 -7.70
N PRO A 89 -12.24 -21.97 -8.75
CA PRO A 89 -11.90 -22.50 -10.06
C PRO A 89 -10.64 -21.81 -10.62
N SER A 90 -9.77 -22.56 -11.29
CA SER A 90 -8.52 -22.03 -11.85
C SER A 90 -8.71 -21.20 -13.13
N ASP A 91 -9.94 -21.20 -13.65
CA ASP A 91 -10.41 -20.48 -14.82
C ASP A 91 -11.61 -19.57 -14.48
N ASN A 92 -11.47 -18.27 -14.74
CA ASN A 92 -12.55 -17.30 -14.60
C ASN A 92 -13.56 -17.36 -15.77
N SER A 93 -13.73 -18.53 -16.40
CA SER A 93 -14.55 -18.77 -17.59
C SER A 93 -16.02 -18.41 -17.37
N GLY A 94 -16.54 -18.64 -16.16
CA GLY A 94 -17.92 -18.33 -15.78
C GLY A 94 -18.28 -16.85 -15.65
N PHE A 95 -17.35 -15.90 -15.81
CA PHE A 95 -17.64 -14.46 -15.73
C PHE A 95 -17.75 -13.75 -17.08
N GLY A 96 -17.55 -14.45 -18.21
CA GLY A 96 -17.66 -13.84 -19.55
C GLY A 96 -16.68 -12.67 -19.79
N LEU A 97 -15.59 -12.61 -19.03
CA LEU A 97 -14.61 -11.54 -19.10
C LEU A 97 -13.61 -11.82 -20.22
N THR A 98 -13.96 -11.42 -21.44
CA THR A 98 -12.96 -11.18 -22.47
C THR A 98 -12.01 -10.08 -21.99
N TYR A 99 -10.77 -10.46 -21.68
CA TYR A 99 -9.67 -9.53 -21.88
C TYR A 99 -9.74 -9.13 -23.36
N ILE A 100 -9.98 -7.85 -23.63
CA ILE A 100 -10.00 -7.35 -25.01
C ILE A 100 -8.54 -7.34 -25.47
N ASP A 101 -8.17 -8.38 -26.21
CA ASP A 101 -6.92 -8.45 -26.93
C ASP A 101 -6.80 -7.28 -27.92
N VAL A 102 -5.56 -6.91 -28.25
CA VAL A 102 -5.20 -5.64 -28.88
C VAL A 102 -6.00 -5.31 -30.15
N GLY A 103 -6.87 -4.31 -30.06
CA GLY A 103 -7.57 -3.75 -31.21
C GLY A 103 -8.65 -2.77 -30.77
N ASN A 104 -8.49 -1.49 -31.13
CA ASN A 104 -9.35 -0.39 -30.69
C ASN A 104 -9.30 -0.13 -29.17
N VAL A 105 -8.15 0.37 -28.72
CA VAL A 105 -8.23 1.53 -27.82
C VAL A 105 -9.14 2.51 -28.54
N VAL A 106 -10.36 2.72 -28.02
CA VAL A 106 -11.06 3.96 -28.33
C VAL A 106 -10.13 5.02 -27.78
N ASN A 107 -9.43 5.71 -28.69
CA ASN A 107 -8.91 7.01 -28.37
C ASN A 107 -10.13 7.80 -27.86
N ALA A 108 -10.21 7.96 -26.54
CA ALA A 108 -10.50 9.28 -26.03
C ALA A 108 -9.42 10.16 -26.67
N ASN A 109 -9.76 10.71 -27.85
CA ASN A 109 -8.92 11.52 -28.73
C ASN A 109 -8.68 12.86 -28.01
N ILE A 110 -7.89 12.72 -26.98
CA ILE A 110 -7.03 13.69 -26.38
C ILE A 110 -5.70 13.01 -26.69
N GLU A 111 -5.15 13.34 -27.88
CA GLU A 111 -3.71 13.38 -28.07
C GLU A 111 -3.11 13.92 -26.75
N ARG A 112 -1.97 13.41 -26.26
CA ARG A 112 -1.26 14.22 -25.26
C ARG A 112 -1.20 15.64 -25.84
N PRO A 113 -1.63 16.69 -25.13
CA PRO A 113 -1.63 18.04 -25.68
C PRO A 113 -0.19 18.52 -25.97
N ILE A 114 0.35 18.03 -27.08
CA ILE A 114 1.65 18.30 -27.63
C ILE A 114 1.47 19.61 -28.37
N GLN A 115 1.66 20.70 -27.61
CA GLN A 115 1.41 22.10 -27.97
C GLN A 115 -0.07 22.51 -27.88
N GLY A 116 -0.38 23.39 -26.91
CA GLY A 116 -1.71 23.96 -26.70
C GLY A 116 -2.48 23.31 -25.54
N GLY A 117 -3.36 24.08 -24.91
CA GLY A 117 -4.18 23.61 -23.79
C GLY A 117 -3.43 23.50 -22.46
N PHE A 118 -3.87 22.58 -21.59
CA PHE A 118 -3.43 22.56 -20.19
C PHE A 118 -2.00 22.04 -19.97
N CYS A 119 -1.44 21.24 -20.89
CA CYS A 119 -0.04 20.81 -20.82
C CYS A 119 0.94 21.97 -21.01
N SER A 120 0.51 23.06 -21.66
CA SER A 120 1.28 24.29 -21.84
C SER A 120 1.14 25.27 -20.67
N ILE A 121 0.41 24.92 -19.61
CA ILE A 121 0.34 25.75 -18.39
C ILE A 121 1.68 25.65 -17.65
N PRO A 122 2.36 26.77 -17.36
CA PRO A 122 3.58 26.75 -16.54
C PRO A 122 3.28 26.26 -15.14
N PHE A 123 3.99 25.23 -14.69
CA PHE A 123 3.86 24.66 -13.36
C PHE A 123 5.23 24.62 -12.66
N ARG A 124 5.26 25.02 -11.38
CA ARG A 124 6.54 25.28 -10.68
C ARG A 124 7.35 24.02 -10.36
N TYR A 125 6.70 22.86 -10.27
CA TYR A 125 7.31 21.62 -9.80
C TYR A 125 7.49 20.56 -10.92
N GLY A 126 7.40 20.99 -12.18
CA GLY A 126 7.63 20.16 -13.37
C GLY A 126 6.70 20.54 -14.52
N ASP A 127 6.70 19.72 -15.57
CA ASP A 127 5.76 19.87 -16.67
C ASP A 127 4.36 19.43 -16.24
N MET A 128 3.32 20.06 -16.78
CA MET A 128 1.93 19.63 -16.56
C MET A 128 1.62 18.28 -17.21
N CYS A 129 2.41 17.88 -18.21
CA CYS A 129 2.32 16.62 -18.93
C CYS A 129 3.75 16.17 -19.31
N PRO A 130 4.53 15.64 -18.36
CA PRO A 130 5.91 15.24 -18.64
C PRO A 130 5.96 14.09 -19.67
N GLN A 131 7.13 13.87 -20.26
CA GLN A 131 7.42 12.61 -20.98
C GLN A 131 7.14 11.43 -20.05
N SER A 132 6.47 10.39 -20.56
CA SER A 132 6.10 9.24 -19.74
C SER A 132 7.31 8.44 -19.30
N TYR A 133 7.10 7.56 -18.32
CA TYR A 133 8.08 6.54 -17.93
C TYR A 133 8.69 5.82 -19.14
N THR A 134 7.88 5.42 -20.13
CA THR A 134 8.39 4.74 -21.35
C THR A 134 9.15 5.66 -22.30
N ASP A 135 8.68 6.91 -22.48
CA ASP A 135 9.31 7.87 -23.40
C ASP A 135 10.73 8.24 -22.96
N ILE A 136 11.01 8.22 -21.66
CA ILE A 136 12.34 8.51 -21.09
C ILE A 136 13.23 7.26 -20.92
N GLY A 137 12.94 6.19 -21.69
CA GLY A 137 13.73 4.96 -21.75
C GLY A 137 13.40 3.93 -20.68
N GLY A 138 12.33 4.12 -19.90
CA GLY A 138 11.83 3.13 -18.97
C GLY A 138 11.13 1.97 -19.67
N TYR A 139 11.32 0.76 -19.15
CA TYR A 139 10.53 -0.41 -19.51
C TYR A 139 10.24 -1.22 -18.25
N CYS A 140 9.23 -2.09 -18.29
CA CYS A 140 8.98 -3.02 -17.19
C CYS A 140 8.15 -4.22 -17.67
N GLU A 141 8.82 -5.37 -17.70
CA GLU A 141 8.31 -6.66 -18.18
C GLU A 141 8.86 -7.83 -17.34
N TRP A 142 8.33 -9.04 -17.57
CA TRP A 142 8.92 -10.26 -17.03
C TRP A 142 10.30 -10.49 -17.67
N GLY A 143 11.29 -10.81 -16.85
CA GLY A 143 12.60 -11.26 -17.33
C GLY A 143 12.49 -12.52 -18.19
N ARG A 144 13.51 -12.78 -19.02
CA ARG A 144 13.54 -13.92 -19.94
C ARG A 144 13.36 -15.29 -19.24
N ASP A 145 13.70 -15.36 -17.96
CA ASP A 145 13.53 -16.53 -17.08
C ASP A 145 12.09 -16.75 -16.58
N LYS A 146 11.19 -15.77 -16.77
CA LYS A 146 9.81 -15.68 -16.23
C LYS A 146 9.74 -15.79 -14.69
N LYS A 147 10.85 -15.52 -14.00
CA LYS A 147 11.04 -15.59 -12.54
C LYS A 147 11.53 -14.28 -11.93
N SER A 148 12.19 -13.44 -12.71
CA SER A 148 12.62 -12.09 -12.34
C SER A 148 11.90 -11.02 -13.16
N PHE A 149 12.11 -9.75 -12.84
CA PHE A 149 11.57 -8.60 -13.57
C PHE A 149 12.69 -7.86 -14.30
N ALA A 150 12.44 -7.50 -15.54
CA ALA A 150 13.25 -6.55 -16.29
C ALA A 150 12.58 -5.17 -16.17
N CYS A 151 12.72 -4.56 -14.99
CA CYS A 151 12.10 -3.28 -14.61
C CYS A 151 13.16 -2.37 -13.95
N PRO A 152 14.02 -1.67 -14.74
CA PRO A 152 15.03 -0.76 -14.20
C PRO A 152 14.41 0.34 -13.34
N ASP A 153 15.09 0.73 -12.26
CA ASP A 153 14.77 1.96 -11.55
C ASP A 153 15.37 3.14 -12.31
N ILE A 154 14.51 3.94 -12.94
CA ILE A 154 14.87 5.10 -13.74
C ILE A 154 14.60 6.43 -13.02
N ARG A 155 14.47 6.44 -11.67
CA ARG A 155 14.15 7.67 -10.93
C ARG A 155 15.16 8.80 -11.22
N MET A 156 16.43 8.45 -11.47
CA MET A 156 17.50 9.39 -11.84
C MET A 156 17.38 10.02 -13.24
N ASN A 157 16.50 9.52 -14.12
CA ASN A 157 16.28 10.12 -15.45
C ASN A 157 15.51 11.45 -15.35
N ALA A 158 14.87 11.74 -14.20
CA ALA A 158 14.19 13.00 -13.94
C ALA A 158 15.03 13.97 -13.09
N ARG A 159 14.97 15.26 -13.41
CA ARG A 159 15.72 16.33 -12.71
C ARG A 159 15.06 16.84 -11.43
N LEU A 160 13.76 16.62 -11.26
CA LEU A 160 12.96 17.18 -10.16
C LEU A 160 12.45 16.05 -9.26
N ASP A 161 12.74 16.14 -7.97
CA ASP A 161 12.43 15.13 -6.95
C ASP A 161 10.99 14.58 -7.04
N HIS A 162 10.02 15.46 -7.29
CA HIS A 162 8.63 15.07 -7.46
C HIS A 162 8.43 14.09 -8.63
N ARG A 163 9.02 14.39 -9.80
CA ARG A 163 8.96 13.51 -10.97
C ARG A 163 9.77 12.24 -10.76
N GLN A 164 10.91 12.31 -10.06
CA GLN A 164 11.67 11.12 -9.65
C GLN A 164 10.76 10.17 -8.87
N GLY A 165 9.98 10.68 -7.91
CA GLY A 165 9.02 9.88 -7.14
C GLY A 165 7.89 9.28 -7.95
N GLN A 166 7.33 10.03 -8.90
CA GLN A 166 6.32 9.50 -9.83
C GLN A 166 6.86 8.34 -10.69
N LEU A 167 8.14 8.35 -11.07
CA LEU A 167 8.76 7.22 -11.79
C LEU A 167 8.88 5.97 -10.90
N VAL A 168 9.15 6.14 -9.60
CA VAL A 168 9.19 5.05 -8.61
C VAL A 168 7.81 4.41 -8.46
N THR A 169 6.76 5.19 -8.18
CA THR A 169 5.40 4.66 -8.02
C THR A 169 4.90 4.02 -9.32
N THR A 170 5.22 4.58 -10.48
CA THR A 170 4.90 3.99 -11.79
C THR A 170 5.57 2.62 -11.99
N ARG A 171 6.87 2.49 -11.67
CA ARG A 171 7.57 1.20 -11.71
C ARG A 171 6.91 0.18 -10.78
N MET A 172 6.60 0.57 -9.55
CA MET A 172 5.91 -0.29 -8.58
C MET A 172 4.54 -0.75 -9.10
N LEU A 173 3.76 0.15 -9.72
CA LEU A 173 2.43 -0.14 -10.25
C LEU A 173 2.52 -1.15 -11.39
N ARG A 174 3.51 -1.01 -12.28
CA ARG A 174 3.72 -1.95 -13.39
C ARG A 174 4.26 -3.31 -12.93
N ILE A 175 5.10 -3.36 -11.89
CA ILE A 175 5.51 -4.63 -11.26
C ILE A 175 4.29 -5.33 -10.63
N PHE A 176 3.45 -4.59 -9.91
CA PHE A 176 2.19 -5.12 -9.37
C PHE A 176 1.25 -5.63 -10.48
N ASP A 177 1.09 -4.90 -11.57
CA ASP A 177 0.28 -5.29 -12.73
C ASP A 177 0.74 -6.62 -13.34
N LEU A 178 2.06 -6.77 -13.58
CA LEU A 178 2.65 -8.01 -14.10
C LEU A 178 2.35 -9.21 -13.20
N ILE A 179 2.43 -9.04 -11.89
CA ILE A 179 2.07 -10.05 -10.87
C ILE A 179 0.56 -10.33 -10.90
N ALA A 180 -0.28 -9.30 -10.90
CA ALA A 180 -1.73 -9.42 -10.90
C ALA A 180 -2.23 -10.18 -12.14
N ARG A 181 -1.77 -9.80 -13.34
CA ARG A 181 -2.09 -10.48 -14.60
C ARG A 181 -1.62 -11.94 -14.60
N LYS A 182 -0.40 -12.23 -14.13
CA LYS A 182 0.12 -13.62 -14.00
C LYS A 182 -0.74 -14.51 -13.11
N HIS A 183 -1.26 -13.97 -12.00
CA HIS A 183 -2.14 -14.70 -11.07
C HIS A 183 -3.64 -14.52 -11.38
N LYS A 184 -3.99 -13.93 -12.53
CA LYS A 184 -5.37 -13.64 -12.98
C LYS A 184 -6.20 -12.83 -11.96
N LEU A 185 -5.54 -11.97 -11.20
CA LEU A 185 -6.15 -11.15 -10.13
C LEU A 185 -6.77 -9.89 -10.71
N ARG A 186 -8.01 -9.62 -10.30
CA ARG A 186 -8.72 -8.40 -10.71
C ARG A 186 -8.33 -7.25 -9.80
N TYR A 187 -7.99 -6.13 -10.43
CA TYR A 187 -7.77 -4.86 -9.77
C TYR A 187 -8.13 -3.73 -10.74
N TRP A 188 -8.15 -2.48 -10.27
CA TRP A 188 -8.28 -1.31 -11.13
C TRP A 188 -7.63 -0.06 -10.52
N LEU A 189 -7.27 0.93 -11.35
CA LEU A 189 -6.87 2.26 -10.89
C LEU A 189 -8.06 2.97 -10.22
N GLU A 190 -7.86 3.62 -9.08
CA GLU A 190 -8.90 4.35 -8.35
C GLU A 190 -8.58 5.85 -8.24
N SER A 191 -9.58 6.65 -7.82
CA SER A 191 -9.44 8.05 -7.38
C SER A 191 -8.47 8.93 -8.22
N GLY A 192 -7.39 9.43 -7.61
CA GLY A 192 -6.47 10.41 -8.21
C GLY A 192 -5.70 9.80 -9.38
N THR A 193 -5.25 8.56 -9.25
CA THR A 193 -4.56 7.81 -10.32
C THR A 193 -5.45 7.57 -11.53
N MET A 194 -6.72 7.20 -11.32
CA MET A 194 -7.69 7.03 -12.42
C MET A 194 -7.98 8.37 -13.13
N LEU A 195 -8.04 9.47 -12.37
CA LEU A 195 -8.15 10.83 -12.92
C LEU A 195 -6.88 11.24 -13.69
N GLY A 196 -5.70 10.86 -13.19
CA GLY A 196 -4.41 11.06 -13.85
C GLY A 196 -4.33 10.35 -15.19
N ALA A 197 -4.65 9.05 -15.24
CA ALA A 197 -4.72 8.27 -16.47
C ALA A 197 -5.67 8.91 -17.50
N ALA A 198 -6.88 9.28 -17.08
CA ALA A 198 -7.87 9.90 -17.95
C ALA A 198 -7.45 11.28 -18.48
N ARG A 199 -6.92 12.15 -17.61
CA ARG A 199 -6.67 13.57 -17.94
C ARG A 199 -5.25 13.86 -18.41
N HIS A 200 -4.22 13.29 -17.79
CA HIS A 200 -2.80 13.57 -18.05
C HIS A 200 -2.07 12.43 -18.78
N LYS A 201 -2.71 11.27 -19.01
CA LYS A 201 -2.07 10.02 -19.49
C LYS A 201 -0.94 9.53 -18.56
N GLY A 202 -1.02 9.86 -17.27
CA GLY A 202 0.01 9.60 -16.27
C GLY A 202 -0.33 10.21 -14.94
N ASN A 203 0.68 10.47 -14.11
CA ASN A 203 0.48 11.07 -12.79
C ASN A 203 -0.14 12.49 -12.90
N ILE A 204 -0.94 12.89 -11.91
CA ILE A 204 -1.34 14.31 -11.77
C ILE A 204 -0.08 15.08 -11.33
N PRO A 205 0.25 16.27 -11.89
CA PRO A 205 1.54 16.95 -11.67
C PRO A 205 1.88 17.38 -10.23
N TRP A 206 1.00 17.11 -9.26
CA TRP A 206 1.19 17.37 -7.84
C TRP A 206 0.82 16.17 -6.95
N ASP A 207 0.45 15.02 -7.54
CA ASP A 207 0.18 13.76 -6.80
C ASP A 207 1.48 12.97 -6.58
N THR A 208 1.59 12.34 -5.42
CA THR A 208 2.80 11.63 -4.96
C THR A 208 2.59 10.17 -4.58
N ASP A 209 1.37 9.65 -4.70
CA ASP A 209 0.99 8.27 -4.45
C ASP A 209 0.19 7.70 -5.62
N ILE A 210 -0.13 6.40 -5.54
CA ILE A 210 -0.97 5.71 -6.50
C ILE A 210 -2.06 4.93 -5.76
N ASP A 211 -3.31 5.14 -6.18
CA ASP A 211 -4.49 4.47 -5.66
C ASP A 211 -4.90 3.31 -6.59
N ILE A 212 -4.94 2.10 -6.05
CA ILE A 212 -5.58 0.95 -6.72
C ILE A 212 -6.64 0.30 -5.84
N SER A 213 -7.51 -0.46 -6.48
CA SER A 213 -8.59 -1.20 -5.86
C SER A 213 -8.53 -2.68 -6.20
N MET A 214 -8.93 -3.55 -5.28
CA MET A 214 -9.07 -5.00 -5.50
C MET A 214 -10.33 -5.53 -4.83
N PRO A 215 -11.06 -6.50 -5.41
CA PRO A 215 -12.07 -7.27 -4.67
C PRO A 215 -11.40 -8.07 -3.55
N LEU A 216 -12.10 -8.26 -2.43
CA LEU A 216 -11.58 -9.00 -1.27
C LEU A 216 -11.05 -10.39 -1.64
N LYS A 217 -11.75 -11.13 -2.51
CA LYS A 217 -11.36 -12.47 -2.96
C LYS A 217 -9.99 -12.47 -3.66
N ASP A 218 -9.78 -11.55 -4.60
CA ASP A 218 -8.52 -11.40 -5.35
C ASP A 218 -7.38 -10.92 -4.42
N TYR A 219 -7.67 -10.00 -3.50
CA TYR A 219 -6.68 -9.52 -2.52
C TYR A 219 -6.23 -10.62 -1.54
N VAL A 220 -7.11 -11.55 -1.12
CA VAL A 220 -6.71 -12.71 -0.31
C VAL A 220 -5.70 -13.60 -1.06
N ILE A 221 -5.88 -13.79 -2.37
CA ILE A 221 -4.94 -14.53 -3.21
C ILE A 221 -3.63 -13.75 -3.39
N PHE A 222 -3.70 -12.43 -3.58
CA PHE A 222 -2.52 -11.56 -3.62
C PHE A 222 -1.69 -11.71 -2.34
N PHE A 223 -2.32 -11.51 -1.18
CA PHE A 223 -1.67 -11.54 0.13
C PHE A 223 -0.98 -12.87 0.44
N ASN A 224 -1.67 -14.00 0.20
CA ASN A 224 -1.12 -15.31 0.52
C ASN A 224 -0.02 -15.77 -0.45
N LYS A 225 -0.14 -15.42 -1.74
CA LYS A 225 0.65 -16.04 -2.81
C LYS A 225 1.38 -15.02 -3.68
N ALA A 226 0.66 -14.14 -4.36
CA ALA A 226 1.24 -13.33 -5.43
C ALA A 226 2.23 -12.27 -4.91
N ALA A 227 2.01 -11.75 -3.69
CA ALA A 227 2.90 -10.80 -3.03
C ALA A 227 4.31 -11.37 -2.74
N GLN A 228 4.47 -12.71 -2.70
CA GLN A 228 5.79 -13.34 -2.55
C GLN A 228 6.71 -13.11 -3.75
N GLU A 229 6.14 -12.72 -4.90
CA GLU A 229 6.88 -12.38 -6.11
C GLU A 229 7.31 -10.91 -6.16
N LEU A 230 6.96 -10.08 -5.18
CA LEU A 230 7.43 -8.69 -5.14
C LEU A 230 8.97 -8.64 -4.99
N PRO A 231 9.66 -7.76 -5.72
CA PRO A 231 11.10 -7.59 -5.58
C PRO A 231 11.44 -6.93 -4.24
N LYS A 232 12.65 -7.18 -3.74
CA LYS A 232 13.05 -6.88 -2.35
C LYS A 232 12.99 -5.40 -1.98
N ASP A 233 13.11 -4.51 -2.97
CA ASP A 233 13.00 -3.05 -2.88
C ASP A 233 11.56 -2.56 -2.67
N ILE A 234 10.55 -3.42 -2.86
CA ILE A 234 9.16 -3.14 -2.54
C ILE A 234 8.76 -3.85 -1.23
N PHE A 235 8.33 -3.08 -0.23
CA PHE A 235 7.75 -3.60 0.99
C PHE A 235 6.22 -3.72 0.88
N PHE A 236 5.68 -4.92 1.09
CA PHE A 236 4.24 -5.10 1.23
C PHE A 236 3.79 -4.81 2.67
N GLN A 237 3.42 -3.57 2.94
CA GLN A 237 2.95 -3.11 4.25
C GLN A 237 1.48 -3.48 4.48
N ASN A 238 1.21 -4.20 5.57
CA ASN A 238 -0.14 -4.57 6.04
C ASN A 238 -0.09 -4.80 7.58
N SER A 239 -1.21 -5.15 8.21
CA SER A 239 -1.26 -5.30 9.69
C SER A 239 -0.43 -6.45 10.27
N GLU A 240 0.02 -7.39 9.43
CA GLU A 240 0.83 -8.54 9.85
C GLU A 240 2.33 -8.32 9.56
N SER A 241 2.67 -7.64 8.46
CA SER A 241 4.06 -7.25 8.15
C SER A 241 4.54 -5.99 8.88
N ASP A 242 3.61 -5.10 9.27
CA ASP A 242 3.90 -3.88 10.01
C ASP A 242 3.01 -3.78 11.27
N PRO A 243 3.50 -4.27 12.43
CA PRO A 243 2.72 -4.32 13.66
C PRO A 243 2.23 -2.96 14.17
N ALA A 244 2.85 -1.84 13.76
CA ALA A 244 2.37 -0.51 14.12
C ALA A 244 1.06 -0.13 13.42
N LEU A 245 0.68 -0.85 12.35
CA LEU A 245 -0.65 -0.80 11.74
C LEU A 245 -1.68 -1.74 12.41
N ARG A 246 -1.34 -2.37 13.54
CA ARG A 246 -2.23 -3.30 14.27
C ARG A 246 -2.49 -2.82 15.71
N PRO A 247 -3.18 -1.68 15.90
CA PRO A 247 -3.46 -1.14 17.22
C PRO A 247 -4.31 -2.09 18.09
N ALA A 248 -4.04 -2.05 19.39
CA ALA A 248 -4.72 -2.90 20.38
C ALA A 248 -6.23 -2.62 20.48
N ASN A 249 -6.66 -1.37 20.25
CA ASN A 249 -8.04 -0.91 20.38
C ASN A 249 -8.84 -0.97 19.05
N TYR A 250 -8.44 -1.80 18.08
CA TYR A 250 -9.16 -1.94 16.81
C TYR A 250 -10.56 -2.56 17.03
N ARG A 251 -11.61 -1.75 16.83
CA ARG A 251 -13.00 -2.11 17.13
C ARG A 251 -13.70 -2.98 16.06
N SER A 252 -13.19 -2.99 14.83
CA SER A 252 -13.82 -3.73 13.73
C SER A 252 -13.37 -5.18 13.68
N LYS A 253 -14.19 -6.07 13.11
CA LYS A 253 -13.81 -7.47 12.89
C LYS A 253 -12.60 -7.56 11.96
N ARG A 254 -11.55 -8.25 12.40
CA ARG A 254 -10.39 -8.61 11.56
C ARG A 254 -10.76 -9.75 10.62
N HIS A 255 -10.19 -9.76 9.41
CA HIS A 255 -10.26 -10.94 8.54
C HIS A 255 -9.32 -12.01 9.09
N GLN A 256 -9.72 -13.29 8.99
CA GLN A 256 -8.96 -14.40 9.57
C GLN A 256 -7.59 -14.60 8.90
N ILE A 257 -7.51 -14.32 7.59
CA ILE A 257 -6.29 -14.45 6.78
C ILE A 257 -5.49 -13.13 6.75
N ILE A 258 -6.05 -12.09 6.11
CA ILE A 258 -5.35 -10.83 5.80
C ILE A 258 -5.34 -9.78 6.92
N GLY A 259 -5.79 -10.12 8.12
CA GLY A 259 -5.81 -9.21 9.28
C GLY A 259 -6.71 -7.97 9.08
N MET A 260 -6.11 -6.79 9.19
CA MET A 260 -6.78 -5.48 9.05
C MET A 260 -6.47 -4.87 7.68
N TYR A 261 -7.51 -4.45 6.97
CA TYR A 261 -7.41 -3.95 5.59
C TYR A 261 -8.32 -2.75 5.28
N LYS A 262 -9.18 -2.33 6.22
CA LYS A 262 -10.10 -1.19 6.05
C LYS A 262 -9.41 0.09 6.53
N ARG A 263 -9.72 1.23 5.89
CA ARG A 263 -9.13 2.55 6.22
C ARG A 263 -9.18 2.84 7.74
N PRO A 264 -8.13 3.45 8.33
CA PRO A 264 -6.87 3.89 7.70
C PRO A 264 -5.83 2.76 7.49
N TYR A 265 -6.13 1.54 7.92
CA TYR A 265 -5.25 0.37 7.86
C TYR A 265 -5.36 -0.38 6.53
N ASN A 266 -5.53 0.34 5.42
CA ASN A 266 -5.47 -0.30 4.12
C ASN A 266 -4.04 -0.80 3.84
N PRO A 267 -3.91 -1.94 3.15
CA PRO A 267 -2.61 -2.45 2.73
C PRO A 267 -1.96 -1.55 1.68
N ARG A 268 -0.62 -1.59 1.62
CA ARG A 268 0.20 -0.72 0.78
C ARG A 268 1.39 -1.47 0.20
N LEU A 269 1.81 -1.09 -1.00
CA LEU A 269 3.18 -1.34 -1.45
C LEU A 269 4.01 -0.09 -1.15
N ARG A 270 5.23 -0.22 -0.65
CA ARG A 270 6.14 0.90 -0.40
C ARG A 270 7.51 0.69 -1.01
N ASP A 271 8.06 1.70 -1.66
CA ASP A 271 9.47 1.72 -2.05
C ASP A 271 10.36 1.86 -0.81
N ARG A 272 11.30 0.92 -0.62
CA ARG A 272 12.21 0.92 0.54
C ARG A 272 13.33 1.96 0.43
N HIS A 273 13.48 2.64 -0.71
CA HIS A 273 14.57 3.57 -1.02
C HIS A 273 14.14 5.05 -1.03
N SER A 274 12.94 5.35 -0.56
CA SER A 274 12.36 6.70 -0.45
C SER A 274 11.78 6.96 0.94
N CYS A 275 11.30 8.18 1.21
CA CYS A 275 10.74 8.55 2.50
C CYS A 275 9.79 9.77 2.40
N TYR A 276 8.52 9.70 2.83
CA TYR A 276 7.70 10.92 2.96
C TYR A 276 8.16 11.85 4.09
N LYS A 277 9.12 11.42 4.92
CA LYS A 277 9.63 12.14 6.10
C LYS A 277 8.56 12.35 7.19
N TYR A 278 7.32 11.91 6.96
CA TYR A 278 6.21 12.00 7.88
C TYR A 278 6.54 11.30 9.20
N CYS A 279 7.02 10.06 9.13
CA CYS A 279 7.31 9.27 10.33
C CYS A 279 8.53 9.78 11.09
N ILE A 280 9.48 10.43 10.40
CA ILE A 280 10.61 11.14 11.01
C ILE A 280 10.11 12.38 11.78
N LYS A 281 9.14 13.12 11.22
CA LYS A 281 8.57 14.33 11.83
C LYS A 281 7.59 14.02 12.98
N HIS A 282 6.84 12.93 12.88
CA HIS A 282 5.73 12.61 13.79
C HIS A 282 5.99 11.41 14.72
N GLY A 283 7.20 10.83 14.69
CA GLY A 283 7.60 9.76 15.63
C GLY A 283 6.83 8.44 15.46
N CYS A 284 6.43 8.11 14.23
CA CYS A 284 5.60 6.93 13.96
C CYS A 284 6.42 5.63 14.04
N GLY A 285 5.76 4.54 14.44
CA GLY A 285 6.36 3.20 14.53
C GLY A 285 6.26 2.33 13.25
N TRP A 286 5.56 2.80 12.21
CA TRP A 286 5.37 2.08 10.95
C TRP A 286 6.38 2.48 9.87
N HIS A 287 6.54 1.65 8.84
CA HIS A 287 7.40 1.93 7.69
C HIS A 287 6.85 3.06 6.81
N ASP A 288 7.76 3.87 6.26
CA ASP A 288 7.48 5.08 5.49
C ASP A 288 8.38 5.12 4.25
N GLY A 289 7.87 5.69 3.16
CA GLY A 289 8.36 5.53 1.79
C GLY A 289 7.21 5.62 0.80
N MET A 290 7.53 5.97 -0.46
CA MET A 290 6.57 6.19 -1.56
C MET A 290 5.64 5.00 -1.73
N MET A 291 4.34 5.26 -1.93
CA MET A 291 3.33 4.21 -1.74
C MET A 291 2.36 4.00 -2.92
N ILE A 292 1.90 2.76 -3.00
CA ILE A 292 0.65 2.38 -3.67
C ILE A 292 -0.35 1.98 -2.59
N ASP A 293 -1.44 2.73 -2.45
CA ASP A 293 -2.56 2.39 -1.57
C ASP A 293 -3.45 1.33 -2.25
N ILE A 294 -3.73 0.22 -1.56
CA ILE A 294 -4.60 -0.86 -2.06
C ILE A 294 -5.93 -0.85 -1.30
N PHE A 295 -6.99 -0.34 -1.92
CA PHE A 295 -8.34 -0.36 -1.36
C PHE A 295 -9.05 -1.69 -1.64
N VAL A 296 -9.15 -2.52 -0.61
CA VAL A 296 -9.86 -3.80 -0.69
C VAL A 296 -11.37 -3.57 -0.60
N LYS A 297 -12.11 -3.97 -1.64
CA LYS A 297 -13.57 -3.90 -1.71
C LYS A 297 -14.19 -5.21 -1.21
N ASP A 298 -14.80 -5.11 -0.04
CA ASP A 298 -15.52 -6.17 0.67
C ASP A 298 -17.03 -5.98 0.45
N GLY A 299 -17.66 -6.87 -0.32
CA GLY A 299 -19.07 -6.80 -0.70
C GLY A 299 -19.33 -7.39 -2.09
N ASP A 300 -20.61 -7.39 -2.52
CA ASP A 300 -20.97 -7.69 -3.90
C ASP A 300 -20.66 -6.47 -4.81
N LEU A 301 -20.06 -6.75 -5.96
CA LEU A 301 -19.63 -5.77 -6.96
C LEU A 301 -20.38 -5.91 -8.29
N SER A 302 -21.33 -6.86 -8.38
CA SER A 302 -22.14 -7.14 -9.59
C SER A 302 -22.75 -5.87 -10.18
N ASN A 303 -23.45 -5.09 -9.35
CA ASN A 303 -24.16 -3.87 -9.72
C ASN A 303 -23.33 -2.59 -9.55
N ALA A 304 -22.03 -2.70 -9.25
CA ALA A 304 -21.18 -1.55 -8.94
C ALA A 304 -20.68 -0.78 -10.19
N GLY A 305 -20.98 -1.25 -11.41
CA GLY A 305 -20.47 -0.65 -12.65
C GLY A 305 -18.95 -0.76 -12.81
N ILE A 306 -18.35 -1.77 -12.16
CA ILE A 306 -16.91 -2.04 -12.19
C ILE A 306 -16.56 -2.99 -13.34
N PHE A 307 -17.32 -4.07 -13.48
CA PHE A 307 -17.07 -5.11 -14.48
C PHE A 307 -17.94 -4.92 -15.73
N PRO A 308 -17.54 -5.48 -16.91
CA PRO A 308 -16.18 -5.93 -17.22
C PRO A 308 -15.18 -4.76 -17.10
N LEU A 309 -13.92 -5.05 -16.77
CA LEU A 309 -12.91 -3.99 -16.72
C LEU A 309 -12.62 -3.47 -18.14
N LYS A 310 -12.29 -2.19 -18.25
CA LYS A 310 -11.72 -1.55 -19.44
C LYS A 310 -10.24 -1.27 -19.19
N GLU A 311 -9.51 -0.89 -20.22
CA GLU A 311 -8.10 -0.49 -20.08
C GLU A 311 -7.88 0.98 -20.45
N ILE A 312 -6.83 1.58 -19.88
CA ILE A 312 -6.41 2.97 -20.12
C ILE A 312 -4.88 3.11 -20.06
N GLU A 313 -4.33 4.08 -20.79
CA GLU A 313 -2.92 4.46 -20.71
C GLU A 313 -2.62 5.25 -19.43
N PHE A 314 -1.53 4.90 -18.76
CA PHE A 314 -0.88 5.70 -17.73
C PHE A 314 0.63 5.48 -17.85
N GLU A 315 1.37 6.56 -18.07
CA GLU A 315 2.84 6.55 -18.15
C GLU A 315 3.39 5.61 -19.24
N GLY A 316 2.64 5.43 -20.34
CA GLY A 316 3.01 4.54 -21.45
C GLY A 316 2.73 3.05 -21.20
N PHE A 317 2.18 2.68 -20.04
CA PHE A 317 1.67 1.35 -19.75
C PHE A 317 0.14 1.32 -19.78
N ILE A 318 -0.43 0.13 -19.94
CA ILE A 318 -1.87 -0.10 -20.05
C ILE A 318 -2.39 -0.79 -18.77
N PHE A 319 -3.38 -0.19 -18.12
CA PHE A 319 -3.91 -0.67 -16.83
C PHE A 319 -5.44 -0.75 -16.80
N PRO A 320 -6.00 -1.65 -15.95
CA PRO A 320 -7.43 -1.79 -15.81
C PRO A 320 -8.11 -0.62 -15.07
N VAL A 321 -9.30 -0.27 -15.54
CA VAL A 321 -10.26 0.69 -14.96
C VAL A 321 -11.69 0.14 -14.99
N PRO A 322 -12.59 0.61 -14.10
CA PRO A 322 -14.02 0.24 -14.11
C PRO A 322 -14.72 0.46 -15.46
N SER A 323 -15.69 -0.38 -15.84
CA SER A 323 -16.51 -0.16 -17.06
C SER A 323 -17.15 1.22 -17.12
N THR A 324 -17.50 1.78 -15.95
CA THR A 324 -18.11 3.11 -15.76
C THR A 324 -17.17 4.16 -15.16
N TRP A 325 -15.85 4.02 -15.35
CA TRP A 325 -14.81 4.91 -14.79
C TRP A 325 -15.13 6.41 -14.95
N ASN A 326 -15.68 6.81 -16.09
CA ASN A 326 -16.04 8.20 -16.39
C ASN A 326 -17.17 8.73 -15.48
N LYS A 327 -18.19 7.91 -15.22
CA LYS A 327 -19.27 8.22 -14.26
C LYS A 327 -18.76 8.24 -12.83
N MET A 328 -17.80 7.37 -12.49
CA MET A 328 -17.16 7.36 -11.18
C MET A 328 -16.32 8.63 -10.95
N LEU A 329 -15.55 9.08 -11.94
CA LEU A 329 -14.83 10.35 -11.88
C LEU A 329 -15.78 11.56 -11.82
N GLU A 330 -16.86 11.57 -12.61
CA GLU A 330 -17.90 12.62 -12.53
C GLU A 330 -18.55 12.67 -11.14
N LYS A 331 -18.81 11.52 -10.52
CA LYS A 331 -19.38 11.44 -9.17
C LYS A 331 -18.41 11.95 -8.09
N SER A 332 -17.11 11.64 -8.21
CA SER A 332 -16.10 11.99 -7.20
C SER A 332 -15.56 13.43 -7.34
N TYR A 333 -15.47 13.95 -8.57
CA TYR A 333 -14.80 15.22 -8.89
C TYR A 333 -15.71 16.22 -9.63
N GLY A 334 -16.96 15.87 -9.89
CA GLY A 334 -17.95 16.70 -10.59
C GLY A 334 -17.83 16.65 -12.11
N LYS A 335 -18.85 17.19 -12.80
CA LYS A 335 -18.98 17.17 -14.28
C LYS A 335 -17.81 17.76 -15.06
N ASN A 336 -17.00 18.60 -14.42
CA ASN A 336 -15.84 19.27 -15.02
C ASN A 336 -14.50 18.59 -14.66
N TYR A 337 -14.47 17.33 -14.19
CA TYR A 337 -13.24 16.67 -13.72
C TYR A 337 -12.07 16.68 -14.73
N MET A 338 -12.37 16.65 -16.03
CA MET A 338 -11.38 16.75 -17.11
C MET A 338 -10.74 18.14 -17.24
N LYS A 339 -11.35 19.19 -16.69
CA LYS A 339 -10.74 20.53 -16.63
C LYS A 339 -9.72 20.56 -15.50
N VAL A 340 -8.57 21.18 -15.77
CA VAL A 340 -7.58 21.48 -14.75
C VAL A 340 -8.15 22.57 -13.80
N PRO A 341 -8.02 22.45 -12.45
CA PRO A 341 -8.59 23.43 -11.53
C PRO A 341 -7.82 24.76 -11.58
N LYS A 342 -8.53 25.90 -11.69
CA LYS A 342 -8.02 27.28 -11.92
C LYS A 342 -6.87 27.80 -11.04
N ASN A 343 -6.46 27.06 -10.00
CA ASN A 343 -5.35 27.39 -9.12
C ASN A 343 -4.13 26.49 -9.38
N GLU A 344 -4.03 25.91 -10.57
CA GLU A 344 -3.06 24.86 -10.90
C GLU A 344 -1.61 25.31 -10.74
N LYS A 345 -1.32 26.57 -11.04
CA LYS A 345 0.02 27.18 -10.92
C LYS A 345 0.48 27.31 -9.46
N ASP A 346 -0.47 27.43 -8.53
CA ASP A 346 -0.22 27.57 -7.09
C ASP A 346 -0.20 26.23 -6.35
N ARG A 347 -0.61 25.14 -7.03
CA ARG A 347 -0.55 23.79 -6.46
C ARG A 347 0.88 23.36 -6.22
N ARG A 348 1.03 22.46 -5.26
CA ARG A 348 2.31 21.94 -4.78
C ARG A 348 2.19 20.42 -4.66
N PRO A 349 3.28 19.67 -4.91
CA PRO A 349 3.36 18.26 -4.57
C PRO A 349 2.82 17.97 -3.16
N VAL A 350 1.95 16.98 -3.06
CA VAL A 350 1.49 16.46 -1.76
C VAL A 350 2.69 15.82 -1.04
N ASP A 351 2.79 16.02 0.27
CA ASP A 351 3.72 15.36 1.20
C ASP A 351 5.24 15.30 0.89
N PHE A 352 5.75 16.03 -0.12
CA PHE A 352 7.18 16.30 -0.41
C PHE A 352 8.18 15.17 -0.02
N PRO A 353 8.03 13.95 -0.57
CA PRO A 353 8.90 12.83 -0.26
C PRO A 353 10.35 13.05 -0.71
N ASP A 354 11.27 12.32 -0.06
CA ASP A 354 12.58 12.03 -0.60
C ASP A 354 12.49 10.87 -1.61
N PRO A 355 12.82 11.07 -2.89
CA PRO A 355 12.96 9.98 -3.85
C PRO A 355 14.29 9.23 -3.75
N LEU A 356 15.32 9.81 -3.10
CA LEU A 356 16.70 9.31 -3.18
C LEU A 356 17.20 8.65 -1.89
N MET A 357 16.59 8.98 -0.75
CA MET A 357 16.98 8.43 0.55
C MET A 357 15.82 7.73 1.26
N SER A 358 16.07 6.50 1.72
CA SER A 358 15.18 5.82 2.65
C SER A 358 15.11 6.55 3.99
N CYS A 359 14.02 6.37 4.75
CA CYS A 359 13.87 7.06 6.03
C CYS A 359 15.01 6.75 7.02
N ASP A 360 15.58 5.54 6.99
CA ASP A 360 16.70 5.18 7.86
C ASP A 360 18.03 5.79 7.40
N ALA A 361 18.24 5.95 6.08
CA ALA A 361 19.39 6.71 5.56
C ALA A 361 19.30 8.19 5.95
N ILE A 362 18.11 8.79 5.94
CA ILE A 362 17.90 10.19 6.39
C ILE A 362 18.17 10.34 7.88
N LYS A 363 17.71 9.41 8.72
CA LYS A 363 18.01 9.41 10.17
C LYS A 363 19.50 9.30 10.42
N LEU A 364 20.18 8.32 9.80
CA LEU A 364 21.61 8.11 9.96
C LEU A 364 22.43 9.33 9.54
N LYS A 365 22.06 9.98 8.42
CA LYS A 365 22.70 11.21 7.97
C LYS A 365 22.56 12.34 9.02
N LYS A 366 21.36 12.55 9.56
CA LYS A 366 21.13 13.55 10.61
C LYS A 366 21.91 13.26 11.90
N GLU A 367 22.01 11.99 12.30
CA GLU A 367 22.81 11.56 13.45
C GLU A 367 24.33 11.71 13.22
N GLN A 368 24.79 11.67 11.97
CA GLN A 368 26.19 11.95 11.62
C GLN A 368 26.45 13.47 11.61
N GLU A 369 25.55 14.25 11.00
CA GLU A 369 25.59 15.71 10.98
C GLU A 369 25.58 16.28 12.40
N SER A 370 24.67 15.83 13.29
CA SER A 370 24.60 16.35 14.66
C SER A 370 25.91 16.13 15.45
N ARG A 371 26.51 14.93 15.34
CA ARG A 371 27.80 14.63 15.97
C ARG A 371 28.95 15.47 15.38
N ALA A 372 28.90 15.79 14.09
CA ALA A 372 29.90 16.64 13.45
C ALA A 372 29.83 18.12 13.86
N PHE A 373 28.73 18.56 14.50
CA PHE A 373 28.59 19.88 15.13
C PHE A 373 28.88 19.88 16.64
N GLU A 374 29.12 18.71 17.25
CA GLU A 374 29.50 18.56 18.67
C GLU A 374 31.03 18.50 18.88
N TYR A 375 31.80 18.47 17.78
CA TYR A 375 33.27 18.53 17.73
C TYR A 375 33.74 19.82 17.05
#